data_AF-A0A7V2CVA9-F1
#
_entry.id   AF-A0A7V2CVA9-F1
#
_cell.length_a   1.000
_cell.length_b   1.000
_cell.length_c   1.000
_cell.angle_alpha   90.00
_cell.angle_beta   90.00
_cell.angle_gamma   90.00
#
_symmetry.space_group_name_H-M   'P 1'
#
loop_
_entity.id
_entity.type
_entity.pdbx_description
1 polymer ?
#
loop_
_entity_poly.entity_id
_entity_poly.type
_entity_poly.pdbx_seq_one_letter_code
_entity_poly.pdbx_strand_id
1 'polypeptide(L)'
;MLLTEARAELAGEEVLAGGIEALDRVLQERADRFREQVVARLGDRLMAEGEEVLGARGVPVAIRYLPLAQRPPSGAVERTLDRLRHRTPGLLDLRVAAHSGGLALALSQVAGALPVPVSAVLEAAPPELRAALGAPAGDAGWQEEGRGVQLDLRILEDPLDRHPSPITRVIYRLMAGFTDPPTPERRLGALARNLRLPDRFEHVSAELLPGDDRAVRITAVLDPAGEVGSGSPNGIPAAVSARIAALSGEEGVTTPLGALYQAAVPAARAQRMTVAAPVLANTFAKQQYDYLIGFVAVFGLQLIGLVITFVFLHLVRIGWVRRRGAEEAEAVA
;
A
#
# COMPACT_ATOMS: atom_id res chain seq x y z
N MET A 1 -21.20 -33.71 44.85
CA MET A 1 -21.60 -32.41 44.27
C MET A 1 -20.58 -31.92 43.25
N LEU A 2 -19.29 -31.84 43.58
CA LEU A 2 -18.21 -31.44 42.65
C LEU A 2 -18.03 -32.37 41.41
N LEU A 3 -18.19 -33.69 41.55
CA LEU A 3 -18.09 -34.64 40.43
C LEU A 3 -19.26 -34.57 39.44
N THR A 4 -20.40 -34.05 39.88
CA THR A 4 -21.59 -33.86 39.03
C THR A 4 -21.53 -32.57 38.24
N GLU A 5 -20.93 -31.51 38.79
CA GLU A 5 -20.66 -30.26 38.06
C GLU A 5 -19.59 -30.44 36.99
N ALA A 6 -18.46 -31.09 37.31
CA ALA A 6 -17.40 -31.33 36.32
C ALA A 6 -17.85 -32.19 35.12
N ARG A 7 -18.80 -33.14 35.33
CA ARG A 7 -19.40 -33.93 34.25
C ARG A 7 -20.39 -33.13 33.40
N ALA A 8 -21.10 -32.18 34.00
CA ALA A 8 -22.00 -31.30 33.26
C ALA A 8 -21.22 -30.28 32.42
N GLU A 9 -20.06 -29.83 32.91
CA GLU A 9 -19.17 -28.91 32.20
C GLU A 9 -18.51 -29.57 30.98
N LEU A 10 -17.98 -30.79 31.14
CA LEU A 10 -17.45 -31.60 30.02
C LEU A 10 -18.52 -31.92 28.96
N ALA A 11 -19.75 -32.27 29.38
CA ALA A 11 -20.85 -32.49 28.45
C ALA A 11 -21.27 -31.20 27.72
N GLY A 12 -21.16 -30.04 28.38
CA GLY A 12 -21.39 -28.73 27.76
C GLY A 12 -20.33 -28.38 26.71
N GLU A 13 -19.06 -28.68 26.97
CA GLU A 13 -17.95 -28.49 26.01
C GLU A 13 -18.08 -29.40 24.78
N GLU A 14 -18.45 -30.67 24.96
CA GLU A 14 -18.67 -31.60 23.83
C GLU A 14 -19.85 -31.18 22.93
N VAL A 15 -20.94 -30.69 23.53
CA VAL A 15 -22.11 -30.18 22.79
C VAL A 15 -21.75 -28.88 22.04
N LEU A 16 -20.96 -28.00 22.65
CA LEU A 16 -20.46 -26.78 22.00
C LEU A 16 -19.50 -27.11 20.85
N ALA A 17 -18.57 -28.04 21.04
CA ALA A 17 -17.64 -28.50 20.01
C ALA A 17 -18.37 -29.14 18.82
N GLY A 18 -19.32 -30.05 19.07
CA GLY A 18 -20.15 -30.66 18.03
C GLY A 18 -21.04 -29.62 17.30
N GLY A 19 -21.51 -28.61 18.03
CA GLY A 19 -22.23 -27.47 17.46
C GLY A 19 -21.37 -26.63 16.53
N ILE A 20 -20.11 -26.36 16.90
CA ILE A 20 -19.14 -25.63 16.08
C ILE A 20 -18.82 -26.41 14.79
N GLU A 21 -18.54 -27.70 14.88
CA GLU A 21 -18.25 -28.53 13.69
C GLU A 21 -19.43 -28.60 12.73
N ALA A 22 -20.65 -28.70 13.24
CA ALA A 22 -21.86 -28.67 12.41
C ALA A 22 -22.03 -27.32 11.71
N LEU A 23 -21.73 -26.22 12.41
CA LEU A 23 -21.80 -24.87 11.86
C LEU A 23 -20.74 -24.65 10.79
N ASP A 24 -19.50 -25.08 11.03
CA ASP A 24 -18.40 -25.02 10.07
C ASP A 24 -18.71 -25.79 8.79
N ARG A 25 -19.33 -26.99 8.92
CA ARG A 25 -19.79 -27.77 7.77
C ARG A 25 -20.84 -27.05 6.94
N VAL A 26 -21.85 -26.46 7.60
CA VAL A 26 -22.89 -25.69 6.90
C VAL A 26 -22.30 -24.44 6.23
N LEU A 27 -21.34 -23.76 6.88
CA LEU A 27 -20.65 -22.62 6.30
C LEU A 27 -19.82 -23.02 5.07
N GLN A 28 -19.11 -24.15 5.14
CA GLN A 28 -18.34 -24.69 4.04
C GLN A 28 -19.24 -25.04 2.84
N GLU A 29 -20.35 -25.76 3.07
CA GLU A 29 -21.32 -26.08 2.01
C GLU A 29 -21.91 -24.83 1.35
N ARG A 30 -22.18 -23.77 2.13
CA ARG A 30 -22.67 -22.50 1.60
C ARG A 30 -21.59 -21.78 0.80
N ALA A 31 -20.34 -21.81 1.25
CA ALA A 31 -19.22 -21.22 0.53
C ALA A 31 -19.00 -21.92 -0.82
N ASP A 32 -19.09 -23.25 -0.85
CA ASP A 32 -18.94 -24.03 -2.08
C ASP A 32 -20.08 -23.77 -3.07
N ARG A 33 -21.34 -23.74 -2.61
CA ARG A 33 -22.49 -23.35 -3.47
C ARG A 33 -22.38 -21.93 -4.00
N PHE A 34 -21.92 -20.99 -3.18
CA PHE A 34 -21.70 -19.62 -3.62
C PHE A 34 -20.61 -19.55 -4.70
N ARG A 35 -19.52 -20.31 -4.54
CA ARG A 35 -18.46 -20.42 -5.56
C ARG A 35 -19.02 -20.93 -6.88
N GLU A 36 -19.79 -22.02 -6.87
CA GLU A 36 -20.42 -22.55 -8.08
C GLU A 36 -21.28 -21.50 -8.78
N GLN A 37 -22.09 -20.75 -8.03
CA GLN A 37 -22.90 -19.67 -8.58
C GLN A 37 -22.06 -18.54 -9.18
N VAL A 38 -20.98 -18.14 -8.51
CA VAL A 38 -20.08 -17.09 -9.00
C VAL A 38 -19.36 -17.56 -10.26
N VAL A 39 -18.81 -18.77 -10.28
CA VAL A 39 -18.15 -19.34 -11.46
C VAL A 39 -19.13 -19.47 -12.62
N ALA A 40 -20.35 -19.96 -12.37
CA ALA A 40 -21.37 -20.10 -13.42
C ALA A 40 -21.83 -18.75 -14.02
N ARG A 41 -21.74 -17.65 -13.26
CA ARG A 41 -22.23 -16.32 -13.70
C ARG A 41 -21.14 -15.37 -14.13
N LEU A 42 -19.94 -15.52 -13.58
CA LEU A 42 -18.81 -14.61 -13.75
C LEU A 42 -17.56 -15.33 -14.27
N GLY A 43 -17.62 -16.62 -14.60
CA GLY A 43 -16.47 -17.44 -15.00
C GLY A 43 -15.54 -16.78 -16.01
N ASP A 44 -16.08 -16.25 -17.10
CA ASP A 44 -15.31 -15.55 -18.15
C ASP A 44 -14.68 -14.22 -17.69
N ARG A 45 -15.06 -13.75 -16.50
CA ARG A 45 -14.55 -12.54 -15.83
C ARG A 45 -13.73 -12.86 -14.58
N LEU A 46 -13.60 -14.13 -14.21
CA LEU A 46 -12.75 -14.56 -13.10
C LEU A 46 -11.31 -14.66 -13.61
N MET A 47 -10.39 -14.14 -12.82
CA MET A 47 -8.97 -14.21 -13.08
C MET A 47 -8.44 -15.58 -12.60
N ALA A 48 -7.72 -16.30 -13.44
CA ALA A 48 -7.07 -17.55 -13.06
C ALA A 48 -5.82 -17.30 -12.21
N GLU A 49 -5.34 -18.32 -11.50
CA GLU A 49 -4.14 -18.16 -10.67
C GLU A 49 -2.90 -17.81 -11.50
N GLY A 50 -2.16 -16.80 -11.07
CA GLY A 50 -1.00 -16.28 -11.76
C GLY A 50 -1.34 -15.19 -12.80
N GLU A 51 -2.60 -15.03 -13.23
CA GLU A 51 -2.98 -13.98 -14.18
C GLU A 51 -2.90 -12.57 -13.61
N GLU A 52 -2.68 -12.43 -12.30
CA GLU A 52 -2.28 -11.17 -11.67
C GLU A 52 -0.93 -10.66 -12.17
N VAL A 53 -0.05 -11.55 -12.67
CA VAL A 53 1.23 -11.19 -13.28
C VAL A 53 1.02 -11.01 -14.79
N LEU A 54 1.03 -9.75 -15.21
CA LEU A 54 0.80 -9.32 -16.59
C LEU A 54 2.08 -9.35 -17.41
N GLY A 55 3.22 -9.07 -16.79
CA GLY A 55 4.53 -9.00 -17.41
C GLY A 55 5.62 -9.23 -16.38
N ALA A 56 6.70 -9.90 -16.78
CA ALA A 56 7.86 -10.12 -15.94
C ALA A 56 9.07 -10.21 -16.87
N ARG A 57 10.15 -9.46 -16.61
CA ARG A 57 11.36 -9.48 -17.46
C ARG A 57 12.58 -8.89 -16.77
N GLY A 58 13.76 -9.22 -17.28
CA GLY A 58 14.99 -8.48 -16.99
C GLY A 58 14.99 -7.14 -17.72
N VAL A 59 15.60 -6.12 -17.13
CA VAL A 59 15.83 -4.83 -17.79
C VAL A 59 17.24 -4.35 -17.53
N PRO A 60 17.97 -3.87 -18.55
CA PRO A 60 19.26 -3.22 -18.33
C PRO A 60 19.05 -1.87 -17.65
N VAL A 61 19.95 -1.50 -16.75
CA VAL A 61 19.86 -0.26 -15.95
C VAL A 61 21.17 0.50 -16.07
N ALA A 62 21.10 1.83 -16.13
CA ALA A 62 22.26 2.70 -15.97
C ALA A 62 22.13 3.50 -14.67
N ILE A 63 23.19 3.50 -13.86
CA ILE A 63 23.26 4.28 -12.63
C ILE A 63 24.33 5.36 -12.81
N ARG A 64 23.93 6.62 -12.76
CA ARG A 64 24.83 7.76 -12.79
C ARG A 64 25.06 8.30 -11.38
N TYR A 65 26.31 8.42 -10.98
CA TYR A 65 26.70 8.94 -9.68
C TYR A 65 27.17 10.39 -9.81
N LEU A 66 26.48 11.31 -9.14
CA LEU A 66 26.87 12.71 -9.04
C LEU A 66 27.52 12.95 -7.68
N PRO A 67 28.77 13.43 -7.60
CA PRO A 67 29.44 13.62 -6.31
C PRO A 67 28.68 14.63 -5.43
N LEU A 68 28.63 14.35 -4.13
CA LEU A 68 28.05 15.24 -3.12
C LEU A 68 29.16 15.74 -2.20
N ALA A 69 29.22 17.07 -2.01
CA ALA A 69 30.12 17.70 -1.05
C ALA A 69 29.73 17.39 0.40
N GLN A 70 28.43 17.19 0.65
CA GLN A 70 27.89 16.85 1.96
C GLN A 70 26.57 16.09 1.82
N ARG A 71 26.13 15.44 2.90
CA ARG A 71 24.83 14.74 2.91
C ARG A 71 23.68 15.77 2.84
N PRO A 72 22.79 15.68 1.84
CA PRO A 72 21.64 16.59 1.77
C PRO A 72 20.64 16.29 2.91
N PRO A 73 19.83 17.30 3.31
CA PRO A 73 18.79 17.11 4.31
C PRO A 73 17.74 16.11 3.85
N SER A 74 17.12 15.41 4.80
CA SER A 74 16.09 14.39 4.53
C SER A 74 14.94 14.97 3.72
N GLY A 75 14.48 14.23 2.70
CA GLY A 75 13.37 14.66 1.83
C GLY A 75 13.74 15.62 0.70
N ALA A 76 14.95 16.18 0.65
CA ALA A 76 15.37 17.00 -0.49
C ALA A 76 15.55 16.16 -1.76
N VAL A 77 16.08 14.95 -1.62
CA VAL A 77 16.28 14.00 -2.71
C VAL A 77 14.94 13.49 -3.23
N GLU A 78 14.03 13.11 -2.32
CA GLU A 78 12.70 12.61 -2.65
C GLU A 78 11.86 13.67 -3.38
N ARG A 79 11.86 14.91 -2.91
CA ARG A 79 11.17 16.02 -3.60
C ARG A 79 11.73 16.26 -5.00
N THR A 80 13.03 16.05 -5.19
CA THR A 80 13.69 16.18 -6.50
C THR A 80 13.29 15.03 -7.41
N LEU A 81 13.28 13.79 -6.90
CA LEU A 81 12.81 12.61 -7.61
C LEU A 81 11.37 12.77 -8.09
N ASP A 82 10.46 13.19 -7.21
CA ASP A 82 9.05 13.37 -7.54
C ASP A 82 8.88 14.39 -8.68
N ARG A 83 9.63 15.51 -8.65
CA ARG A 83 9.62 16.51 -9.74
C ARG A 83 10.18 15.97 -11.05
N LEU A 84 11.22 15.14 -10.99
CA LEU A 84 11.86 14.58 -12.18
C LEU A 84 11.04 13.46 -12.84
N ARG A 85 10.36 12.63 -12.04
CA ARG A 85 9.56 11.49 -12.54
C ARG A 85 8.47 11.91 -13.52
N HIS A 86 7.81 13.05 -13.29
CA HIS A 86 6.81 13.56 -14.22
C HIS A 86 7.38 14.01 -15.57
N ARG A 87 8.68 14.33 -15.62
CA ARG A 87 9.33 14.94 -16.79
C ARG A 87 10.25 13.97 -17.54
N THR A 88 10.65 12.89 -16.89
CA THR A 88 11.64 11.96 -17.44
C THR A 88 11.14 10.52 -17.39
N PRO A 89 10.53 10.04 -18.49
CA PRO A 89 10.18 8.63 -18.64
C PRO A 89 11.43 7.74 -18.49
N GLY A 90 11.31 6.64 -17.75
CA GLY A 90 12.42 5.69 -17.55
C GLY A 90 13.36 6.04 -16.39
N LEU A 91 13.15 7.17 -15.70
CA LEU A 91 13.80 7.44 -14.42
C LEU A 91 13.26 6.47 -13.35
N LEU A 92 14.14 5.66 -12.78
CA LEU A 92 13.78 4.68 -11.77
C LEU A 92 13.81 5.29 -10.38
N ASP A 93 14.96 5.83 -9.99
CA ASP A 93 15.18 6.28 -8.62
C ASP A 93 16.28 7.33 -8.50
N LEU A 94 16.27 8.05 -7.38
CA LEU A 94 17.28 9.00 -6.96
C LEU A 94 17.54 8.82 -5.46
N ARG A 95 18.79 8.52 -5.07
CA ARG A 95 19.17 8.32 -3.66
C ARG A 95 20.59 8.76 -3.38
N VAL A 96 20.89 8.98 -2.10
CA VAL A 96 22.28 9.14 -1.65
C VAL A 96 22.87 7.74 -1.47
N ALA A 97 24.03 7.49 -2.06
CA ALA A 97 24.81 6.28 -1.93
C ALA A 97 26.22 6.61 -1.42
N ALA A 98 26.83 5.68 -0.69
CA ALA A 98 28.25 5.73 -0.41
C ALA A 98 29.01 5.24 -1.64
N HIS A 99 30.08 5.92 -2.00
CA HIS A 99 30.95 5.55 -3.11
C HIS A 99 32.43 5.71 -2.70
N SER A 100 33.34 5.12 -3.46
CA SER A 100 34.78 5.02 -3.15
C SER A 100 35.46 6.35 -2.78
N GLY A 101 34.94 7.49 -3.25
CA GLY A 101 35.42 8.84 -2.96
C GLY A 101 34.58 9.68 -1.99
N GLY A 102 33.53 9.12 -1.37
CA GLY A 102 32.65 9.84 -0.45
C GLY A 102 31.16 9.58 -0.69
N LEU A 103 30.33 10.63 -0.59
CA LEU A 103 28.90 10.54 -0.87
C LEU A 103 28.62 10.89 -2.33
N ALA A 104 27.67 10.19 -2.94
CA ALA A 104 27.17 10.49 -4.26
C ALA A 104 25.65 10.42 -4.31
N LEU A 105 25.06 11.23 -5.20
CA LEU A 105 23.67 11.14 -5.60
C LEU A 105 23.59 10.16 -6.76
N ALA A 106 23.07 8.97 -6.49
CA ALA A 106 22.88 7.90 -7.47
C ALA A 106 21.52 8.08 -8.17
N LEU A 107 21.58 8.25 -9.48
CA LEU A 107 20.45 8.43 -10.40
C LEU A 107 20.34 7.19 -11.28
N SER A 108 19.26 6.42 -11.11
CA SER A 108 19.08 5.15 -11.83
C SER A 108 18.00 5.27 -12.88
N GLN A 109 18.27 4.75 -14.08
CA GLN A 109 17.35 4.79 -15.21
C GLN A 109 17.41 3.49 -16.02
N VAL A 110 16.33 3.15 -16.73
CA VAL A 110 16.36 2.02 -17.68
C VAL A 110 17.36 2.34 -18.80
N ALA A 111 18.25 1.40 -19.12
CA ALA A 111 19.23 1.63 -20.17
C ALA A 111 18.53 1.79 -21.53
N GLY A 112 18.99 2.76 -22.33
CA GLY A 112 18.34 3.16 -23.59
C GLY A 112 17.24 4.22 -23.43
N ALA A 113 16.83 4.56 -22.20
CA ALA A 113 16.02 5.76 -21.96
C ALA A 113 16.83 7.04 -22.21
N LEU A 114 16.14 8.16 -22.47
CA LEU A 114 16.79 9.46 -22.61
C LEU A 114 17.53 9.79 -21.30
N PRO A 115 18.84 10.06 -21.35
CA PRO A 115 19.59 10.32 -20.13
C PRO A 115 19.09 11.60 -19.48
N VAL A 116 18.86 11.55 -18.18
CA VAL A 116 18.54 12.75 -17.39
C VAL A 116 19.78 13.65 -17.36
N PRO A 117 19.72 14.87 -17.93
CA PRO A 117 20.87 15.76 -17.88
C PRO A 117 21.05 16.30 -16.45
N VAL A 118 22.29 16.56 -16.05
CA VAL A 118 22.60 17.11 -14.71
C VAL A 118 21.88 18.43 -14.49
N SER A 119 21.72 19.24 -15.54
CA SER A 119 20.94 20.49 -15.50
C SER A 119 19.50 20.26 -15.05
N ALA A 120 18.82 19.22 -15.55
CA ALA A 120 17.45 18.91 -15.12
C ALA A 120 17.39 18.52 -13.63
N VAL A 121 18.40 17.79 -13.13
CA VAL A 121 18.51 17.46 -11.70
C VAL A 121 18.68 18.75 -10.88
N LEU A 122 19.57 19.66 -11.31
CA LEU A 122 19.81 20.93 -10.64
C LEU A 122 18.58 21.85 -10.66
N GLU A 123 17.85 21.90 -11.78
CA GLU A 123 16.61 22.68 -11.91
C GLU A 123 15.49 22.13 -11.00
N ALA A 124 15.38 20.80 -10.89
CA ALA A 124 14.42 20.16 -10.01
C ALA A 124 14.82 20.25 -8.53
N ALA A 125 16.12 20.39 -8.24
CA ALA A 125 16.67 20.34 -6.89
C ALA A 125 16.34 21.60 -6.05
N PRO A 126 15.90 21.43 -4.80
CA PRO A 126 15.75 22.56 -3.88
C PRO A 126 17.14 23.14 -3.51
N PRO A 127 17.20 24.38 -2.99
CA PRO A 127 18.47 25.07 -2.73
C PRO A 127 19.47 24.26 -1.90
N GLU A 128 18.99 23.47 -0.93
CA GLU A 128 19.85 22.68 -0.04
C GLU A 128 20.51 21.51 -0.77
N LEU A 129 19.80 20.86 -1.70
CA LEU A 129 20.37 19.80 -2.53
C LEU A 129 21.34 20.38 -3.57
N ARG A 130 21.03 21.54 -4.15
CA ARG A 130 21.96 22.25 -5.06
C ARG A 130 23.26 22.61 -4.36
N ALA A 131 23.19 23.11 -3.12
CA ALA A 131 24.38 23.38 -2.32
C ALA A 131 25.19 22.10 -2.04
N ALA A 132 24.52 20.97 -1.76
CA ALA A 132 25.17 19.68 -1.53
C ALA A 132 25.83 19.09 -2.79
N LEU A 133 25.26 19.32 -3.97
CA LEU A 133 25.86 18.94 -5.26
C LEU A 133 27.09 19.80 -5.63
N GLY A 134 27.26 20.96 -4.97
CA GLY A 134 28.37 21.88 -5.23
C GLY A 134 28.27 22.59 -6.57
N ALA A 135 29.35 23.29 -6.97
CA ALA A 135 29.47 23.81 -8.33
C ALA A 135 29.63 22.62 -9.30
N PRO A 136 28.94 22.62 -10.46
CA PRO A 136 29.02 21.51 -11.40
C PRO A 136 30.45 21.40 -11.91
N ALA A 137 31.22 20.47 -11.35
CA ALA A 137 32.55 20.12 -11.83
C ALA A 137 32.40 19.27 -13.11
N GLY A 138 31.81 19.85 -14.16
CA GLY A 138 31.55 19.19 -15.44
C GLY A 138 30.72 17.92 -15.33
N ASP A 139 30.62 17.19 -16.44
CA ASP A 139 30.02 15.86 -16.53
C ASP A 139 30.84 14.77 -15.78
N ALA A 140 31.61 15.11 -14.75
CA ALA A 140 32.42 14.20 -13.92
C ALA A 140 31.57 13.28 -13.01
N GLY A 141 30.39 12.90 -13.48
CA GLY A 141 29.64 11.80 -12.92
C GLY A 141 30.16 10.50 -13.51
N TRP A 142 30.23 9.47 -12.68
CA TRP A 142 30.57 8.11 -13.11
C TRP A 142 29.29 7.39 -13.47
N GLN A 143 29.35 6.51 -14.47
CA GLN A 143 28.23 5.68 -14.86
C GLN A 143 28.59 4.22 -14.67
N GLU A 144 27.66 3.49 -14.07
CA GLU A 144 27.72 2.04 -13.92
C GLU A 144 26.55 1.41 -14.69
N GLU A 145 26.83 0.31 -15.37
CA GLU A 145 25.80 -0.54 -15.96
C GLU A 145 25.38 -1.57 -14.92
N GLY A 146 24.07 -1.67 -14.69
CA GLY A 146 23.46 -2.59 -13.76
C GLY A 146 22.41 -3.46 -14.42
N ARG A 147 21.90 -4.42 -13.65
CA ARG A 147 20.76 -5.24 -14.02
C ARG A 147 19.58 -4.89 -13.14
N GLY A 148 18.39 -4.85 -13.73
CA GLY A 148 17.14 -4.69 -13.03
C GLY A 148 16.14 -5.76 -13.43
N VAL A 149 15.06 -5.83 -12.68
CA VAL A 149 13.89 -6.64 -12.99
C VAL A 149 12.65 -5.77 -13.02
N GLN A 150 11.74 -6.08 -13.94
CA GLN A 150 10.48 -5.39 -14.11
C GLN A 150 9.34 -6.38 -13.97
N LEU A 151 8.37 -6.05 -13.13
CA LEU A 151 7.19 -6.83 -12.83
C LEU A 151 5.94 -5.96 -13.02
N ASP A 152 5.05 -6.39 -13.91
CA ASP A 152 3.77 -5.72 -14.19
C ASP A 152 2.66 -6.52 -13.50
N LEU A 153 1.95 -5.89 -12.55
CA LEU A 153 0.95 -6.52 -11.69
C LEU A 153 -0.43 -5.87 -11.87
N ARG A 154 -1.47 -6.70 -11.89
CA ARG A 154 -2.86 -6.23 -11.81
C ARG A 154 -3.21 -5.79 -10.39
N ILE A 155 -3.89 -4.66 -10.25
CA ILE A 155 -4.47 -4.17 -9.01
C ILE A 155 -6.01 -4.10 -9.11
N LEU A 156 -6.72 -4.43 -8.02
CA LEU A 156 -8.19 -4.47 -8.00
C LEU A 156 -8.83 -3.13 -7.68
N GLU A 157 -8.13 -2.31 -6.92
CA GLU A 157 -8.65 -1.04 -6.42
C GLU A 157 -8.33 0.07 -7.41
N ASP A 158 -9.36 0.81 -7.81
CA ASP A 158 -9.18 2.14 -8.36
C ASP A 158 -8.53 2.98 -7.24
N PRO A 159 -7.33 3.56 -7.45
CA PRO A 159 -6.57 4.23 -6.39
C PRO A 159 -7.28 5.45 -5.77
N LEU A 160 -8.51 5.75 -6.20
CA LEU A 160 -9.30 6.85 -5.69
C LEU A 160 -10.53 6.47 -4.84
N ASP A 161 -11.34 5.43 -5.09
CA ASP A 161 -12.64 5.43 -4.39
C ASP A 161 -13.51 4.14 -4.39
N ARG A 162 -13.08 3.03 -3.77
CA ARG A 162 -13.98 1.89 -3.52
C ARG A 162 -13.91 1.32 -2.12
N HIS A 163 -14.34 2.11 -1.14
CA HIS A 163 -14.84 1.52 0.11
C HIS A 163 -16.27 0.98 -0.11
N PRO A 164 -16.55 -0.30 0.23
CA PRO A 164 -17.87 -0.88 0.09
C PRO A 164 -18.91 -0.29 1.06
N SER A 165 -18.49 0.32 2.17
CA SER A 165 -19.38 0.87 3.22
C SER A 165 -19.88 2.29 2.91
N PRO A 166 -21.21 2.53 2.88
CA PRO A 166 -21.82 3.87 2.72
C PRO A 166 -21.45 4.83 3.85
N ILE A 167 -21.34 4.33 5.09
CA ILE A 167 -21.04 5.14 6.29
C ILE A 167 -19.61 5.65 6.22
N THR A 168 -18.68 4.80 5.80
CA THR A 168 -17.27 5.14 5.67
C THR A 168 -17.06 6.19 4.57
N ARG A 169 -17.85 6.16 3.49
CA ARG A 169 -17.84 7.22 2.47
C ARG A 169 -18.27 8.57 3.03
N VAL A 170 -19.31 8.62 3.87
CA VAL A 170 -19.77 9.87 4.50
C VAL A 170 -18.72 10.41 5.47
N ILE A 171 -18.13 9.55 6.31
CA ILE A 171 -17.06 9.95 7.24
C ILE A 171 -15.83 10.47 6.48
N TYR A 172 -15.38 9.79 5.43
CA TYR A 172 -14.25 10.28 4.63
C TYR A 172 -14.59 11.57 3.87
N ARG A 173 -15.84 11.77 3.44
CA ARG A 173 -16.26 13.04 2.81
C ARG A 173 -16.23 14.21 3.78
N LEU A 174 -16.55 13.97 5.06
CA LEU A 174 -16.41 14.95 6.14
C LEU A 174 -14.94 15.16 6.53
N MET A 175 -14.15 14.08 6.56
CA MET A 175 -12.71 14.11 6.84
C MET A 175 -11.87 14.65 5.67
N ALA A 176 -12.37 14.67 4.43
CA ALA A 176 -11.65 15.15 3.26
C ALA A 176 -11.22 16.62 3.39
N GLY A 177 -11.95 17.42 4.19
CA GLY A 177 -11.54 18.79 4.54
C GLY A 177 -10.36 18.85 5.53
N PHE A 178 -9.99 17.72 6.15
CA PHE A 178 -8.94 17.60 7.17
C PHE A 178 -7.82 16.61 6.78
N THR A 179 -8.08 15.73 5.82
CA THR A 179 -7.14 14.73 5.31
C THR A 179 -7.28 14.64 3.79
N ASP A 180 -6.27 15.11 3.05
CA ASP A 180 -6.18 14.81 1.62
C ASP A 180 -5.96 13.30 1.45
N PRO A 181 -6.88 12.55 0.80
CA PRO A 181 -6.61 11.17 0.46
C PRO A 181 -5.33 11.12 -0.40
N PRO A 182 -4.39 10.20 -0.12
CA PRO A 182 -3.14 10.15 -0.87
C PRO A 182 -3.45 9.88 -2.34
N THR A 183 -2.99 10.77 -3.21
CA THR A 183 -3.11 10.64 -4.67
C THR A 183 -2.50 9.32 -5.14
N PRO A 184 -2.93 8.78 -6.30
CA PRO A 184 -2.36 7.54 -6.85
C PRO A 184 -0.83 7.57 -6.93
N GLU A 185 -0.28 8.71 -7.36
CA GLU A 185 1.16 8.95 -7.46
C GLU A 185 1.86 8.88 -6.10
N ARG A 186 1.25 9.42 -5.04
CA ARG A 186 1.80 9.33 -3.67
C ARG A 186 1.81 7.89 -3.16
N ARG A 187 0.81 7.09 -3.50
CA ARG A 187 0.75 5.66 -3.15
C ARG A 187 1.80 4.86 -3.91
N LEU A 188 1.97 5.12 -5.21
CA LEU A 188 3.01 4.51 -6.04
C LEU A 188 4.41 4.88 -5.55
N GLY A 189 4.65 6.15 -5.24
CA GLY A 189 5.90 6.60 -4.62
C GLY A 189 6.15 5.93 -3.26
N ALA A 190 5.11 5.75 -2.44
CA ALA A 190 5.22 5.03 -1.18
C ALA A 190 5.46 3.52 -1.36
N LEU A 191 4.84 2.89 -2.37
CA LEU A 191 5.10 1.50 -2.74
C LEU A 191 6.57 1.31 -3.10
N ALA A 192 7.09 2.14 -4.01
CA ALA A 192 8.48 2.11 -4.42
C ALA A 192 9.43 2.26 -3.20
N ARG A 193 9.14 3.20 -2.29
CA ARG A 193 9.93 3.39 -1.06
C ARG A 193 9.90 2.16 -0.15
N ASN A 194 8.73 1.54 0.04
CA ASN A 194 8.58 0.36 0.88
C ASN A 194 9.26 -0.89 0.30
N LEU A 195 9.45 -0.90 -1.01
CA LEU A 195 10.15 -1.97 -1.73
C LEU A 195 11.67 -1.79 -1.74
N ARG A 196 12.18 -0.64 -1.31
CA ARG A 196 13.62 -0.44 -1.15
C ARG A 196 14.11 -1.31 0.01
N LEU A 197 14.79 -2.38 -0.34
CA LEU A 197 15.38 -3.31 0.60
C LEU A 197 16.90 -3.19 0.44
N PRO A 198 17.63 -2.77 1.49
CA PRO A 198 19.09 -2.82 1.48
C PRO A 198 19.57 -4.20 1.02
N ASP A 199 20.63 -4.23 0.22
CA ASP A 199 21.31 -5.44 -0.26
C ASP A 199 20.45 -6.34 -1.17
N ARG A 200 19.28 -5.86 -1.64
CA ARG A 200 18.40 -6.58 -2.60
C ARG A 200 17.88 -5.69 -3.72
N PHE A 201 17.17 -4.64 -3.34
CA PHE A 201 16.49 -3.71 -4.26
C PHE A 201 16.85 -2.29 -3.85
N GLU A 202 18.04 -1.88 -4.23
CA GLU A 202 18.63 -0.59 -3.86
C GLU A 202 17.85 0.60 -4.47
N HIS A 203 17.34 0.41 -5.68
CA HIS A 203 16.61 1.42 -6.43
C HIS A 203 15.31 0.82 -6.93
N VAL A 204 14.19 1.48 -6.65
CA VAL A 204 12.87 0.98 -7.04
C VAL A 204 12.00 2.10 -7.58
N SER A 205 11.30 1.80 -8.67
CA SER A 205 10.22 2.61 -9.21
C SER A 205 8.92 1.83 -9.24
N ALA A 206 7.82 2.53 -9.07
CA ALA A 206 6.49 2.02 -9.28
C ALA A 206 5.69 3.08 -10.05
N GLU A 207 5.07 2.68 -11.15
CA GLU A 207 4.27 3.54 -12.02
C GLU A 207 3.03 2.79 -12.51
N LEU A 208 2.00 3.52 -12.96
CA LEU A 208 0.88 2.87 -13.64
C LEU A 208 1.35 2.30 -14.98
N LEU A 209 0.82 1.14 -15.34
CA LEU A 209 1.08 0.57 -16.65
C LEU A 209 0.45 1.47 -17.72
N PRO A 210 1.19 1.91 -18.76
CA PRO A 210 0.61 2.75 -19.80
C PRO A 210 -0.57 2.07 -20.47
N GLY A 211 -1.75 2.71 -20.42
CA GLY A 211 -2.98 2.20 -21.00
C GLY A 211 -3.81 1.28 -20.10
N ASP A 212 -3.36 0.97 -18.87
CA ASP A 212 -4.13 0.19 -17.88
C ASP A 212 -4.00 0.83 -16.49
N ASP A 213 -5.05 1.54 -16.06
CA ASP A 213 -5.16 2.20 -14.75
C ASP A 213 -5.30 1.21 -13.59
N ARG A 214 -5.48 -0.08 -13.89
CA ARG A 214 -5.56 -1.20 -12.95
C ARG A 214 -4.35 -2.11 -13.04
N ALA A 215 -3.24 -1.59 -13.54
CA ALA A 215 -1.98 -2.28 -13.51
C ALA A 215 -0.85 -1.34 -13.06
N VAL A 216 0.09 -1.90 -12.32
CA VAL A 216 1.27 -1.21 -11.83
C VAL A 216 2.49 -1.92 -12.36
N ARG A 217 3.41 -1.15 -12.91
CA ARG A 217 4.74 -1.58 -13.27
C ARG A 217 5.70 -1.25 -12.15
N ILE A 218 6.36 -2.27 -11.63
CA ILE A 218 7.39 -2.15 -10.61
C ILE A 218 8.72 -2.50 -11.25
N THR A 219 9.69 -1.60 -11.17
CA THR A 219 11.05 -1.84 -11.66
C THR A 219 12.03 -1.71 -10.51
N ALA A 220 12.82 -2.74 -10.26
CA ALA A 220 13.82 -2.77 -9.21
C ALA A 220 15.21 -3.04 -9.79
N VAL A 221 16.21 -2.30 -9.30
CA VAL A 221 17.62 -2.52 -9.65
C VAL A 221 18.20 -3.54 -8.68
N LEU A 222 18.83 -4.57 -9.24
CA LEU A 222 19.51 -5.61 -8.47
C LEU A 222 20.86 -5.09 -8.00
N ASP A 223 21.21 -5.39 -6.75
CA ASP A 223 22.55 -5.17 -6.27
C ASP A 223 23.52 -6.16 -6.97
N PRO A 224 24.61 -5.70 -7.62
CA PRO A 224 25.59 -6.58 -8.24
C PRO A 224 26.33 -7.48 -7.23
N ALA A 225 26.44 -7.06 -5.97
CA ALA A 225 27.07 -7.82 -4.89
C ALA A 225 26.04 -8.57 -4.02
N GLY A 226 24.78 -8.15 -4.06
CA GLY A 226 23.69 -8.79 -3.35
C GLY A 226 23.31 -10.09 -4.01
N GLU A 227 23.69 -11.23 -3.41
CA GLU A 227 22.96 -12.46 -3.66
C GLU A 227 21.51 -12.18 -3.25
N VAL A 228 20.60 -12.13 -4.23
CA VAL A 228 19.17 -12.28 -3.94
C VAL A 228 19.06 -13.68 -3.37
N GLY A 229 19.18 -13.78 -2.04
CA GLY A 229 19.52 -15.01 -1.38
C GLY A 229 18.64 -16.14 -1.87
N SER A 230 19.22 -17.32 -1.97
CA SER A 230 18.56 -18.60 -2.28
C SER A 230 17.49 -19.01 -1.24
N GLY A 231 16.91 -18.05 -0.52
CA GLY A 231 15.64 -18.19 0.14
C GLY A 231 14.65 -18.63 -0.93
N SER A 232 14.37 -19.92 -0.91
CA SER A 232 13.39 -20.54 -1.78
C SER A 232 12.15 -19.65 -1.84
N PRO A 233 11.49 -19.52 -3.01
CA PRO A 233 10.20 -18.86 -3.18
C PRO A 233 9.05 -19.52 -2.37
N ASN A 234 9.31 -20.01 -1.16
CA ASN A 234 8.40 -20.72 -0.26
C ASN A 234 7.20 -19.87 0.20
N GLY A 235 7.10 -18.61 -0.24
CA GLY A 235 5.96 -17.73 0.03
C GLY A 235 5.16 -17.32 -1.20
N ILE A 236 5.56 -17.70 -2.43
CA ILE A 236 4.80 -17.37 -3.64
C ILE A 236 4.00 -18.57 -4.15
N PRO A 237 2.73 -18.38 -4.57
CA PRO A 237 1.94 -19.45 -5.15
C PRO A 237 2.64 -20.09 -6.36
N ALA A 238 2.50 -21.40 -6.52
CA ALA A 238 3.12 -22.15 -7.61
C ALA A 238 2.71 -21.61 -9.00
N ALA A 239 1.44 -21.23 -9.16
CA ALA A 239 0.92 -20.63 -10.40
C ALA A 239 1.59 -19.28 -10.73
N VAL A 240 1.83 -18.43 -9.73
CA VAL A 240 2.55 -17.17 -9.88
C VAL A 240 4.00 -17.43 -10.29
N SER A 241 4.67 -18.36 -9.61
CA SER A 241 6.04 -18.74 -9.95
C SER A 241 6.15 -19.26 -11.40
N ALA A 242 5.24 -20.14 -11.80
CA ALA A 242 5.16 -20.66 -13.17
C ALA A 242 4.88 -19.55 -14.19
N ARG A 243 4.00 -18.60 -13.87
CA ARG A 243 3.71 -17.44 -14.73
C ARG A 243 4.92 -16.53 -14.89
N ILE A 244 5.63 -16.21 -13.81
CA ILE A 244 6.86 -15.42 -13.85
C ILE A 244 7.92 -16.11 -14.73
N ALA A 245 8.11 -17.42 -14.57
CA ALA A 245 9.01 -18.20 -15.40
C ALA A 245 8.62 -18.17 -16.88
N ALA A 246 7.33 -18.32 -17.18
CA ALA A 246 6.82 -18.28 -18.56
C ALA A 246 6.97 -16.91 -19.22
N LEU A 247 6.78 -15.81 -18.47
CA LEU A 247 6.84 -14.44 -19.00
C LEU A 247 8.26 -13.89 -19.14
N SER A 248 9.15 -14.25 -18.19
CA SER A 248 10.52 -13.72 -18.16
C SER A 248 11.38 -14.20 -19.32
N GLY A 249 11.25 -15.47 -19.72
CA GLY A 249 12.00 -16.05 -20.84
C GLY A 249 13.53 -16.09 -20.66
N GLU A 250 14.05 -15.63 -19.51
CA GLU A 250 15.48 -15.49 -19.21
C GLU A 250 15.85 -16.27 -17.94
N GLU A 251 16.82 -17.17 -18.06
CA GLU A 251 17.40 -17.87 -16.92
C GLU A 251 18.15 -16.88 -16.02
N GLY A 252 17.88 -16.92 -14.71
CA GLY A 252 18.52 -16.06 -13.69
C GLY A 252 17.72 -14.83 -13.26
N VAL A 253 16.62 -14.50 -13.96
CA VAL A 253 15.75 -13.35 -13.61
C VAL A 253 14.53 -13.79 -12.78
N THR A 254 14.13 -15.05 -12.88
CA THR A 254 12.97 -15.63 -12.21
C THR A 254 13.04 -15.53 -10.68
N THR A 255 14.19 -15.84 -10.07
CA THR A 255 14.37 -15.75 -8.62
C THR A 255 14.24 -14.31 -8.10
N PRO A 256 14.94 -13.31 -8.67
CA PRO A 256 14.72 -11.91 -8.29
C PRO A 256 13.29 -11.40 -8.54
N LEU A 257 12.63 -11.81 -9.63
CA LEU A 257 11.23 -11.46 -9.90
C LEU A 257 10.28 -12.06 -8.85
N GLY A 258 10.51 -13.30 -8.44
CA GLY A 258 9.76 -13.95 -7.36
C GLY A 258 9.94 -13.23 -6.01
N ALA A 259 11.17 -12.84 -5.68
CA ALA A 259 11.46 -12.05 -4.48
C ALA A 259 10.81 -10.65 -4.53
N LEU A 260 10.81 -10.01 -5.70
CA LEU A 260 10.13 -8.72 -5.90
C LEU A 260 8.61 -8.86 -5.73
N TYR A 261 8.00 -9.90 -6.30
CA TYR A 261 6.58 -10.19 -6.11
C TYR A 261 6.24 -10.39 -4.62
N GLN A 262 7.03 -11.21 -3.92
CA GLN A 262 6.82 -11.50 -2.50
C GLN A 262 6.90 -10.24 -1.63
N ALA A 263 7.77 -9.28 -1.97
CA ALA A 263 7.85 -7.98 -1.31
C ALA A 263 6.72 -7.02 -1.74
N ALA A 264 6.33 -7.05 -3.02
CA ALA A 264 5.35 -6.13 -3.59
C ALA A 264 3.94 -6.35 -3.04
N VAL A 265 3.50 -7.60 -2.83
CA VAL A 265 2.16 -7.90 -2.31
C VAL A 265 1.88 -7.22 -0.96
N PRO A 266 2.68 -7.43 0.11
CA PRO A 266 2.45 -6.76 1.39
C PRO A 266 2.71 -5.24 1.32
N ALA A 267 3.68 -4.79 0.51
CA ALA A 267 3.97 -3.36 0.35
C ALA A 267 2.81 -2.61 -0.33
N ALA A 268 2.19 -3.20 -1.35
CA ALA A 268 1.01 -2.66 -2.03
C ALA A 268 -0.19 -2.63 -1.07
N ARG A 269 -0.41 -3.72 -0.31
CA ARG A 269 -1.47 -3.76 0.71
C ARG A 269 -1.33 -2.63 1.74
N ALA A 270 -0.10 -2.33 2.19
CA ALA A 270 0.16 -1.22 3.11
C ALA A 270 -0.22 0.16 2.52
N GLN A 271 -0.21 0.29 1.19
CA GLN A 271 -0.62 1.50 0.47
C GLN A 271 -2.09 1.48 0.01
N ARG A 272 -2.92 0.54 0.52
CA ARG A 272 -4.31 0.36 0.08
C ARG A 272 -4.37 0.16 -1.44
N MET A 273 -3.47 -0.70 -1.94
CA MET A 273 -3.44 -1.19 -3.29
C MET A 273 -3.45 -2.72 -3.22
N THR A 274 -4.58 -3.33 -3.55
CA THR A 274 -4.70 -4.78 -3.52
C THR A 274 -4.25 -5.37 -4.86
N VAL A 275 -3.13 -6.11 -4.87
CA VAL A 275 -2.74 -6.96 -6.00
C VAL A 275 -3.86 -7.97 -6.23
N ALA A 276 -4.31 -8.09 -7.47
CA ALA A 276 -5.36 -9.02 -7.80
C ALA A 276 -4.94 -10.42 -7.39
N ALA A 277 -5.87 -11.17 -6.81
CA ALA A 277 -5.67 -12.58 -6.51
C ALA A 277 -6.85 -13.35 -7.10
N PRO A 278 -6.62 -14.56 -7.61
CA PRO A 278 -7.63 -15.39 -8.28
C PRO A 278 -8.75 -15.87 -7.35
N VAL A 279 -8.66 -15.68 -6.03
CA VAL A 279 -9.55 -16.35 -5.08
C VAL A 279 -10.57 -15.39 -4.47
N LEU A 280 -11.84 -15.76 -4.59
CA LEU A 280 -12.81 -15.63 -3.49
C LEU A 280 -12.22 -16.34 -2.27
N ALA A 281 -11.38 -15.65 -1.50
CA ALA A 281 -10.70 -16.26 -0.36
C ALA A 281 -11.74 -16.94 0.55
N ASN A 282 -11.68 -18.27 0.63
CA ASN A 282 -12.53 -19.10 1.47
C ASN A 282 -12.25 -18.92 2.97
N THR A 283 -11.25 -18.13 3.30
CA THR A 283 -11.01 -17.71 4.68
C THR A 283 -12.04 -16.65 5.01
N PHE A 284 -12.87 -16.91 6.02
CA PHE A 284 -13.61 -15.86 6.73
C PHE A 284 -12.62 -14.70 6.94
N ALA A 285 -12.80 -13.60 6.21
CA ALA A 285 -12.05 -12.39 6.52
C ALA A 285 -12.53 -12.01 7.91
N LYS A 286 -11.72 -12.31 8.94
CA LYS A 286 -11.99 -11.93 10.31
C LYS A 286 -12.22 -10.43 10.24
N GLN A 287 -13.47 -10.00 10.29
CA GLN A 287 -13.82 -8.59 10.24
C GLN A 287 -13.11 -8.00 11.45
N GLN A 288 -11.97 -7.35 11.19
CA GLN A 288 -11.33 -6.51 12.17
C GLN A 288 -12.26 -5.32 12.27
N TYR A 289 -13.23 -5.42 13.17
CA TYR A 289 -14.01 -4.29 13.59
C TYR A 289 -12.99 -3.27 14.08
N ASP A 290 -12.84 -2.20 13.32
CA ASP A 290 -12.05 -1.07 13.76
C ASP A 290 -12.83 -0.43 14.91
N TYR A 291 -12.56 -0.90 16.13
CA TYR A 291 -13.25 -0.46 17.35
C TYR A 291 -13.18 1.06 17.48
N LEU A 292 -12.14 1.69 16.92
CA LEU A 292 -11.98 3.13 16.89
C LEU A 292 -13.12 3.83 16.15
N ILE A 293 -13.64 3.27 15.05
CA ILE A 293 -14.79 3.84 14.33
C ILE A 293 -16.06 3.80 15.19
N GLY A 294 -16.28 2.72 15.94
CA GLY A 294 -17.39 2.62 16.89
C GLY A 294 -17.28 3.68 17.98
N PHE A 295 -16.08 3.87 18.54
CA PHE A 295 -15.81 4.91 19.53
C PHE A 295 -16.02 6.32 18.98
N VAL A 296 -15.54 6.60 17.76
CA VAL A 296 -15.70 7.92 17.12
C VAL A 296 -17.19 8.23 16.86
N ALA A 297 -17.98 7.24 16.45
CA ALA A 297 -19.42 7.42 16.27
C ALA A 297 -20.16 7.71 17.59
N VAL A 298 -19.86 6.96 18.65
CA VAL A 298 -20.43 7.20 19.99
C VAL A 298 -20.00 8.57 20.53
N PHE A 299 -18.72 8.93 20.36
CA PHE A 299 -18.20 10.23 20.76
C PHE A 299 -18.88 11.39 19.99
N GLY A 300 -19.11 11.23 18.68
CA GLY A 300 -19.87 12.19 17.88
C GLY A 300 -21.29 12.38 18.39
N LEU A 301 -21.97 11.29 18.76
CA LEU A 301 -23.32 11.33 19.34
C LEU A 301 -23.33 12.06 20.69
N GLN A 302 -22.32 11.83 21.53
CA GLN A 302 -22.15 12.52 22.82
C GLN A 302 -21.92 14.02 22.62
N LEU A 303 -21.10 14.40 21.63
CA LEU A 303 -20.84 15.81 21.31
C LEU A 303 -22.11 16.53 20.84
N ILE A 304 -22.93 15.88 20.02
CA ILE A 304 -24.24 16.40 19.60
C ILE A 304 -25.15 16.58 20.82
N GLY A 305 -25.21 15.59 21.71
CA GLY A 305 -25.98 15.70 22.97
C GLY A 305 -25.51 16.87 23.85
N LEU A 306 -24.20 17.08 23.93
CA LEU A 306 -23.60 18.20 24.65
C LEU A 306 -24.01 19.54 24.03
N VAL A 307 -23.91 19.67 22.70
CA VAL A 307 -24.31 20.89 21.97
C VAL A 307 -25.80 21.18 22.18
N ILE A 308 -26.67 20.18 22.07
CA ILE A 308 -28.12 20.33 22.33
C ILE A 308 -28.34 20.85 23.76
N THR A 309 -27.63 20.30 24.74
CA THR A 309 -27.71 20.74 26.14
C THR A 309 -27.29 22.20 26.28
N PHE A 310 -26.16 22.61 25.69
CA PHE A 310 -25.71 24.01 25.72
C PHE A 310 -26.70 24.96 25.03
N VAL A 311 -27.24 24.56 23.87
CA VAL A 311 -28.25 25.34 23.15
C VAL A 311 -29.51 25.49 23.99
N PHE A 312 -29.97 24.43 24.68
CA PHE A 312 -31.12 24.48 25.55
C PHE A 312 -30.89 25.40 26.77
N LEU A 313 -29.72 25.30 27.40
CA LEU A 313 -29.32 26.21 28.49
C LEU A 313 -29.24 27.67 28.01
N HIS A 314 -28.73 27.91 26.81
CA HIS A 314 -28.69 29.23 26.20
C HIS A 314 -30.10 29.77 25.92
N LEU A 315 -30.99 28.95 25.35
CA LEU A 315 -32.39 29.28 25.08
C LEU A 315 -33.18 29.59 26.37
N VAL A 316 -32.89 28.88 27.46
CA VAL A 316 -33.41 29.20 28.80
C VAL A 316 -32.86 30.53 29.30
N ARG A 317 -31.55 30.79 29.13
CA ARG A 317 -30.91 32.03 29.57
C ARG A 317 -31.44 33.27 28.84
N ILE A 318 -31.76 33.16 27.54
CA ILE A 318 -32.36 34.26 26.76
C ILE A 318 -33.89 34.31 26.88
N GLY A 319 -34.49 33.48 27.74
CA GLY A 319 -35.92 33.53 28.08
C GLY A 319 -36.86 32.96 27.01
N TRP A 320 -36.33 32.30 25.97
CA TRP A 320 -37.13 31.67 24.92
C TRP A 320 -37.79 30.37 25.38
N VAL A 321 -37.22 29.68 26.38
CA VAL A 321 -37.76 28.46 26.98
C VAL A 321 -38.02 28.71 28.47
N ARG A 322 -39.29 28.62 28.89
CA ARG A 322 -39.71 28.79 30.30
C ARG A 322 -39.56 27.49 31.09
N ARG A 323 -38.98 27.56 32.29
CA ARG A 323 -38.86 26.42 33.22
C ARG A 323 -40.20 26.19 33.92
N ARG A 324 -40.99 25.20 33.46
CA ARG A 324 -42.31 24.89 34.07
C ARG A 324 -42.24 24.53 35.57
N GLY A 325 -41.10 24.07 36.09
CA GLY A 325 -40.96 23.68 37.50
C GLY A 325 -40.58 24.81 38.49
N ALA A 326 -40.29 26.03 38.04
CA ALA A 326 -40.02 27.15 38.95
C ALA A 326 -41.33 27.77 39.49
N GLU A 327 -42.38 27.78 38.67
CA GLU A 327 -43.69 28.34 39.04
C GLU A 327 -44.43 27.45 40.06
N GLU A 328 -44.20 26.12 40.05
CA GLU A 328 -44.77 25.22 41.08
C GLU A 328 -44.11 25.39 42.46
N ALA A 329 -42.86 25.87 42.51
CA ALA A 329 -42.17 26.14 43.79
C ALA A 329 -42.56 27.51 44.37
N GLU A 330 -42.82 28.51 43.51
CA GLU A 330 -43.28 29.84 43.93
C GLU A 330 -44.79 29.88 44.22
N ALA A 331 -45.60 28.99 43.64
CA ALA A 331 -47.03 28.88 43.96
C ALA A 331 -47.31 28.19 45.33
N VAL A 332 -46.28 27.62 45.96
CA VAL A 332 -46.36 26.96 47.28
C VAL A 332 -45.72 27.82 48.39
N ALA A 333 -45.11 28.95 48.06
CA ALA A 333 -44.54 29.92 49.00
C ALA A 333 -45.48 31.13 49.21
#